data_AF-A0AA35TAM4-F1
#
_entry.id   AF-A0AA35TAM4-F1
#
_cell.length_a   1.000
_cell.length_b   1.000
_cell.length_c   1.000
_cell.angle_alpha   90.00
_cell.angle_beta   90.00
_cell.angle_gamma   90.00
#
_symmetry.space_group_name_H-M   'P 1'
#
loop_
_entity.id
_entity.type
_entity.pdbx_description
1 polymer ?
#
loop_
_entity_poly.entity_id
_entity_poly.type
_entity_poly.pdbx_seq_one_letter_code
_entity_poly.pdbx_strand_id
1 'polypeptide(L)'
;MAAPCIMIRQRPLIFLSLSLFLLFLFGEFGVHFLYSWMWAWPTDSALPPYRPLDPTVTESYANLEIINAGPDETKQSLKILVLADPHIQCSFATFEPWLLRWDSDRYVARGVSRLLVAMEPDAVVVVGDVFAEGYKASQQDWTDYLQCLSEVLVVPSDVKLILLPGDNDIGGEGGEGMRDTINQ
;
A
#
# COMPACT_ATOMS: atom_id res chain seq x y z
N MET A 1 0.73 24.05 67.05
CA MET A 1 0.13 24.38 65.74
C MET A 1 0.33 23.17 64.83
N ALA A 2 -0.73 22.42 64.54
CA ALA A 2 -0.65 21.24 63.66
C ALA A 2 -1.11 21.65 62.25
N ALA A 3 -0.28 21.36 61.24
CA ALA A 3 -0.59 21.64 59.85
C ALA A 3 -1.70 20.71 59.32
N PRO A 4 -2.65 21.20 58.50
CA PRO A 4 -3.69 20.35 57.96
C PRO A 4 -3.11 19.40 56.89
N CYS A 5 -3.31 18.10 57.11
CA CYS A 5 -3.00 17.06 56.15
C CYS A 5 -3.98 17.15 54.98
N ILE A 6 -3.50 17.61 53.82
CA ILE A 6 -4.28 17.68 52.58
C ILE A 6 -4.44 16.25 52.06
N MET A 7 -5.57 15.61 52.39
CA MET A 7 -5.98 14.38 51.73
C MET A 7 -6.39 14.71 50.29
N ILE A 8 -5.48 14.48 49.34
CA ILE A 8 -5.81 14.48 47.92
C ILE A 8 -6.77 13.31 47.68
N ARG A 9 -8.03 13.63 47.40
CA ARG A 9 -9.09 12.64 47.15
C ARG A 9 -8.69 11.87 45.89
N GLN A 10 -8.48 10.55 45.98
CA GLN A 10 -7.98 9.75 44.85
C GLN A 10 -8.96 9.62 43.68
N ARG A 11 -10.26 9.83 43.93
CA ARG A 11 -11.34 9.72 42.92
C ARG A 11 -11.13 10.65 41.71
N PRO A 12 -10.93 11.98 41.86
CA PRO A 12 -10.68 12.87 40.73
C PRO A 12 -9.42 12.54 39.92
N LEU A 13 -8.37 12.00 40.54
CA LEU A 13 -7.15 11.57 39.83
C LEU A 13 -7.42 10.35 38.95
N ILE A 14 -8.20 9.39 39.43
CA ILE A 14 -8.61 8.22 38.64
C ILE A 14 -9.47 8.66 37.45
N PHE A 15 -10.43 9.55 37.66
CA PHE A 15 -11.25 10.09 36.57
C PHE A 15 -10.40 10.82 35.53
N LEU A 16 -9.46 11.67 35.96
CA LEU A 16 -8.57 12.38 35.05
C LEU A 16 -7.67 11.43 34.25
N SER A 17 -7.05 10.43 34.91
CA SER A 17 -6.25 9.41 34.21
C SER A 17 -7.06 8.61 33.21
N LEU A 18 -8.29 8.20 33.56
CA LEU A 18 -9.17 7.48 32.65
C LEU A 18 -9.56 8.36 31.45
N SER A 19 -9.89 9.62 31.68
CA SER A 19 -10.22 10.57 30.61
C SER A 19 -9.05 10.81 29.65
N LEU A 20 -7.83 10.97 30.17
CA LEU A 20 -6.63 11.13 29.34
C LEU A 20 -6.31 9.85 28.56
N PHE A 21 -6.45 8.68 29.17
CA PHE A 21 -6.29 7.41 28.49
C PHE A 21 -7.31 7.21 27.35
N LEU A 22 -8.58 7.53 27.60
CA LEU A 22 -9.63 7.47 26.59
C LEU A 22 -9.41 8.50 25.48
N LEU A 23 -8.92 9.69 25.80
CA LEU A 23 -8.57 10.71 24.81
C LEU A 23 -7.42 10.25 23.92
N PHE A 24 -6.37 9.64 24.50
CA PHE A 24 -5.27 9.04 23.73
C PHE A 24 -5.77 7.90 22.85
N LEU A 25 -6.58 6.99 23.40
CA LEU A 25 -7.13 5.86 22.67
C LEU A 25 -8.04 6.31 21.51
N PHE A 26 -8.87 7.32 21.73
CA PHE A 26 -9.77 7.85 20.71
C PHE A 26 -9.06 8.76 19.70
N GLY A 27 -8.07 9.54 20.15
CA GLY A 27 -7.31 10.46 19.33
C GLY A 27 -6.35 9.74 18.39
N GLU A 28 -5.59 8.77 18.90
CA GLU A 28 -4.61 8.02 18.09
C GLU A 28 -5.28 6.89 17.31
N PHE A 29 -6.02 6.01 17.99
CA PHE A 29 -6.60 4.84 17.34
C PHE A 29 -7.98 5.13 16.77
N GLY A 30 -8.82 5.91 17.47
CA GLY A 30 -10.18 6.20 17.03
C GLY A 30 -10.23 7.05 15.76
N VAL A 31 -9.42 8.11 15.66
CA VAL A 31 -9.34 8.95 14.45
C VAL A 31 -8.69 8.20 13.29
N HIS A 32 -7.61 7.46 13.53
CA HIS A 32 -6.97 6.60 12.51
C HIS A 32 -7.96 5.55 11.97
N PHE A 33 -8.62 4.79 12.86
CA PHE A 33 -9.63 3.82 12.43
C PHE A 33 -10.83 4.47 11.76
N LEU A 34 -11.32 5.61 12.24
CA LEU A 34 -12.41 6.35 11.57
C LEU A 34 -11.97 6.81 10.19
N TYR A 35 -10.73 7.31 10.04
CA TYR A 35 -10.18 7.72 8.76
C TYR A 35 -10.04 6.53 7.80
N SER A 36 -9.38 5.44 8.22
CA SER A 36 -9.24 4.21 7.42
C SER A 36 -10.59 3.53 7.11
N TRP A 37 -11.58 3.65 8.00
CA TRP A 37 -12.93 3.11 7.80
C TRP A 37 -13.78 4.00 6.90
N MET A 38 -13.71 5.33 7.05
CA MET A 38 -14.40 6.31 6.19
C MET A 38 -13.75 6.40 4.81
N TRP A 39 -12.46 6.08 4.69
CA TRP A 39 -11.77 5.74 3.45
C TRP A 39 -12.14 4.33 2.95
N ALA A 40 -13.37 3.90 3.21
CA ALA A 40 -14.03 2.92 2.39
C ALA A 40 -14.00 3.43 0.95
N TRP A 41 -13.03 2.93 0.19
CA TRP A 41 -12.97 2.96 -1.27
C TRP A 41 -14.39 2.85 -1.83
N PRO A 42 -14.76 3.67 -2.83
CA PRO A 42 -16.11 3.69 -3.40
C PRO A 42 -16.61 2.25 -3.51
N THR A 43 -17.71 1.93 -2.84
CA THR A 43 -18.36 0.63 -3.02
C THR A 43 -18.64 0.45 -4.50
N ASP A 44 -18.79 -0.79 -5.00
CA ASP A 44 -19.01 -1.04 -6.43
C ASP A 44 -20.18 -0.24 -7.03
N SER A 45 -21.11 0.21 -6.18
CA SER A 45 -22.23 1.12 -6.50
C SER A 45 -21.85 2.61 -6.70
N ALA A 46 -20.65 3.02 -6.31
CA ALA A 46 -20.12 4.39 -6.36
C ALA A 46 -18.98 4.54 -7.38
N LEU A 47 -18.55 3.44 -8.01
CA LEU A 47 -17.76 3.54 -9.23
C LEU A 47 -18.67 4.14 -10.32
N PRO A 48 -18.24 5.18 -11.05
CA PRO A 48 -18.99 5.61 -12.22
C PRO A 48 -19.19 4.39 -13.12
N PRO A 49 -20.39 4.20 -13.73
CA PRO A 49 -20.55 3.15 -14.73
C PRO A 49 -19.39 3.31 -15.72
N TYR A 50 -18.73 2.19 -16.05
CA TYR A 50 -17.64 2.16 -17.03
C TYR A 50 -18.04 3.08 -18.18
N ARG A 51 -17.41 4.26 -18.21
CA ARG A 51 -17.65 5.26 -19.24
C ARG A 51 -16.60 4.93 -20.28
N PRO A 52 -16.96 4.38 -21.45
CA PRO A 52 -16.01 4.27 -22.53
C PRO A 52 -15.37 5.65 -22.70
N LEU A 53 -14.04 5.68 -22.87
CA LEU A 53 -13.31 6.92 -23.11
C LEU A 53 -14.06 7.72 -24.18
N ASP A 54 -14.39 8.97 -23.86
CA ASP A 54 -15.09 9.86 -24.78
C ASP A 54 -14.24 9.97 -26.06
N PRO A 55 -14.78 9.60 -27.23
CA PRO A 55 -14.03 9.58 -28.48
C PRO A 55 -13.44 10.96 -28.83
N THR A 56 -13.94 12.05 -28.26
CA THR A 56 -13.40 13.41 -28.44
C THR A 56 -12.12 13.68 -27.62
N VAL A 57 -11.87 12.96 -26.52
CA VAL A 57 -10.60 13.07 -25.76
C VAL A 57 -9.45 12.42 -26.52
N THR A 58 -9.74 11.42 -27.35
CA THR A 58 -8.78 10.77 -28.26
C THR A 58 -8.20 11.74 -29.30
N GLU A 59 -8.94 12.77 -29.70
CA GLU A 59 -8.46 13.76 -30.68
C GLU A 59 -7.33 14.64 -30.12
N SER A 60 -7.29 14.87 -28.80
CA SER A 60 -6.20 15.66 -28.18
C SER A 60 -4.87 14.90 -28.13
N TYR A 61 -4.89 13.58 -28.21
CA TYR A 61 -3.69 12.72 -28.30
C TYR A 61 -3.37 12.31 -29.74
N ALA A 62 -4.22 12.66 -30.72
CA ALA A 62 -3.99 12.38 -32.15
C ALA A 62 -2.76 13.12 -32.73
N ASN A 63 -2.14 14.02 -31.97
CA ASN A 63 -0.90 14.72 -32.34
C ASN A 63 0.37 14.05 -31.79
N LEU A 64 0.25 12.94 -31.05
CA LEU A 64 1.38 12.02 -30.83
C LEU A 64 1.34 11.03 -31.99
N GLU A 65 2.28 11.15 -32.92
CA GLU A 65 2.45 10.30 -34.11
C GLU A 65 2.77 8.82 -33.76
N ILE A 66 1.87 8.15 -33.04
CA ILE A 66 1.89 6.71 -32.86
C ILE A 66 0.63 6.17 -33.55
N ILE A 67 0.84 5.79 -34.82
CA ILE A 67 0.07 4.79 -35.57
C ILE A 67 -1.27 5.30 -36.13
N ASN A 68 -1.21 5.89 -37.33
CA ASN A 68 -2.34 6.03 -38.27
C ASN A 68 -2.82 4.67 -38.86
N ALA A 69 -2.71 3.56 -38.11
CA ALA A 69 -3.49 2.37 -38.45
C ALA A 69 -4.85 2.56 -37.79
N GLY A 70 -5.90 2.76 -38.59
CA GLY A 70 -7.27 2.76 -38.09
C GLY A 70 -7.53 1.52 -37.21
N PRO A 71 -8.50 1.57 -36.29
CA PRO A 71 -8.76 0.48 -35.37
C PRO A 71 -9.02 -0.81 -36.16
N ASP A 72 -8.05 -1.71 -36.11
CA ASP A 72 -8.18 -3.07 -36.62
C ASP A 72 -9.00 -3.84 -35.59
N GLU A 73 -10.28 -4.07 -35.88
CA GLU A 73 -11.23 -4.77 -35.00
C GLU A 73 -10.78 -6.19 -34.62
N THR A 74 -9.69 -6.70 -35.20
CA THR A 74 -9.08 -7.99 -34.89
C THR A 74 -7.97 -7.96 -33.85
N LYS A 75 -7.48 -6.78 -33.44
CA LYS A 75 -6.41 -6.67 -32.45
C LYS A 75 -6.95 -6.66 -31.02
N GLN A 76 -6.70 -7.73 -30.28
CA GLN A 76 -6.86 -7.74 -28.83
C GLN A 76 -5.96 -6.66 -28.20
N SER A 77 -6.57 -5.77 -27.41
CA SER A 77 -5.87 -4.76 -26.62
C SER A 77 -5.28 -5.41 -25.37
N LEU A 78 -3.99 -5.15 -25.11
CA LEU A 78 -3.33 -5.56 -23.87
C LEU A 78 -3.67 -4.58 -22.75
N LYS A 79 -4.19 -5.08 -21.63
CA LYS A 79 -4.45 -4.31 -20.40
C LYS A 79 -3.36 -4.57 -19.38
N ILE A 80 -2.64 -3.51 -19.00
CA ILE A 80 -1.58 -3.58 -17.99
C ILE A 80 -2.01 -2.74 -16.78
N LEU A 81 -2.04 -3.36 -15.60
CA LEU A 81 -2.18 -2.67 -14.33
C LEU A 81 -0.78 -2.29 -13.82
N VAL A 82 -0.51 -1.00 -13.67
CA VAL A 82 0.76 -0.52 -13.11
C VAL A 82 0.54 -0.08 -11.66
N LEU A 83 1.33 -0.65 -10.75
CA LEU A 83 1.37 -0.31 -9.33
C LEU A 83 2.75 0.33 -9.06
N ALA A 84 2.78 1.53 -8.50
CA ALA A 84 4.04 2.21 -8.19
C ALA A 84 4.21 2.34 -6.67
N ASP A 85 5.43 2.13 -6.20
CA ASP A 85 5.88 2.37 -4.81
C ASP A 85 4.91 1.85 -3.73
N PRO A 86 4.57 0.55 -3.72
CA PRO A 86 3.62 0.01 -2.73
C PRO A 86 4.18 -0.06 -1.31
N HIS A 87 5.51 -0.06 -1.12
CA HIS A 87 6.19 -0.14 0.18
C HIS A 87 5.58 -1.17 1.14
N ILE A 88 5.50 -2.44 0.70
CA ILE A 88 4.91 -3.51 1.51
C ILE A 88 5.74 -3.70 2.78
N GLN A 89 5.05 -3.72 3.92
CA GLN A 89 5.63 -3.79 5.25
C GLN A 89 5.87 -5.25 5.65
N CYS A 90 6.74 -5.94 4.90
CA CYS A 90 7.17 -7.27 5.27
C CYS A 90 7.96 -7.24 6.58
N SER A 91 7.64 -8.16 7.50
CA SER A 91 8.21 -8.20 8.86
C SER A 91 9.74 -8.27 8.85
N PHE A 92 10.36 -8.02 10.02
CA PHE A 92 11.63 -8.59 10.53
C PHE A 92 12.63 -7.58 11.12
N ALA A 93 12.62 -6.29 10.78
CA ALA A 93 13.69 -5.37 11.23
C ALA A 93 13.26 -4.12 12.02
N THR A 94 12.02 -3.65 11.90
CA THR A 94 11.65 -2.34 12.45
C THR A 94 10.89 -2.38 13.77
N PHE A 95 10.98 -1.26 14.50
CA PHE A 95 10.24 -0.95 15.73
C PHE A 95 8.75 -0.64 15.48
N GLU A 96 8.28 -0.75 14.23
CA GLU A 96 6.90 -0.41 13.90
C GLU A 96 5.90 -1.35 14.57
N PRO A 97 4.85 -0.81 15.21
CA PRO A 97 3.76 -1.60 15.75
C PRO A 97 3.15 -2.51 14.69
N TRP A 98 3.01 -3.80 15.02
CA TRP A 98 2.42 -4.82 14.14
C TRP A 98 1.06 -4.41 13.54
N LEU A 99 0.28 -3.60 14.26
CA LEU A 99 -1.03 -3.14 13.83
C LEU A 99 -0.95 -2.15 12.66
N LEU A 100 0.04 -1.25 12.65
CA LEU A 100 0.22 -0.28 11.57
C LEU A 100 0.66 -0.97 10.28
N ARG A 101 1.57 -1.94 10.39
CA ARG A 101 1.99 -2.79 9.27
C ARG A 101 0.82 -3.56 8.68
N TRP A 102 0.08 -4.25 9.55
CA TRP A 102 -1.10 -5.00 9.13
C TRP A 102 -2.13 -4.11 8.43
N ASP A 103 -2.37 -2.88 8.90
CA ASP A 103 -3.28 -1.95 8.25
C ASP A 103 -2.77 -1.52 6.87
N SER A 104 -1.47 -1.20 6.76
CA SER A 104 -0.80 -0.81 5.51
C SER A 104 -0.85 -1.92 4.46
N ASP A 105 -0.41 -3.13 4.80
CA ASP A 105 -0.41 -4.29 3.89
C ASP A 105 -1.84 -4.65 3.47
N ARG A 106 -2.78 -4.58 4.41
CA ARG A 106 -4.20 -4.82 4.12
C ARG A 106 -4.78 -3.76 3.18
N TYR A 107 -4.35 -2.52 3.30
CA TYR A 107 -4.76 -1.44 2.40
C TYR A 107 -4.32 -1.73 0.97
N VAL A 108 -3.04 -2.07 0.76
CA VAL A 108 -2.48 -2.46 -0.54
C VAL A 108 -3.21 -3.68 -1.11
N ALA A 109 -3.32 -4.76 -0.34
CA ALA A 109 -3.96 -6.00 -0.77
C ALA A 109 -5.40 -5.77 -1.24
N ARG A 110 -6.18 -4.96 -0.51
CA ARG A 110 -7.56 -4.63 -0.88
C ARG A 110 -7.65 -3.77 -2.14
N GLY A 111 -6.77 -2.79 -2.28
CA GLY A 111 -6.73 -1.91 -3.46
C GLY A 111 -6.46 -2.71 -4.72
N VAL A 112 -5.40 -3.54 -4.70
CA VAL A 112 -5.03 -4.40 -5.84
C VAL A 112 -6.13 -5.40 -6.14
N SER A 113 -6.67 -6.09 -5.14
CA SER A 113 -7.76 -7.06 -5.35
C SER A 113 -8.96 -6.44 -6.08
N ARG A 114 -9.34 -5.21 -5.73
CA ARG A 114 -10.44 -4.50 -6.41
C ARG A 114 -10.07 -4.09 -7.84
N LEU A 115 -8.84 -3.63 -8.05
CA LEU A 115 -8.36 -3.26 -9.39
C LEU A 115 -8.30 -4.47 -10.33
N LEU A 116 -7.88 -5.62 -9.82
CA LEU A 116 -7.87 -6.88 -10.58
C LEU A 116 -9.29 -7.26 -11.04
N VAL A 117 -10.28 -7.16 -10.16
CA VAL A 117 -11.70 -7.44 -10.50
C VAL A 117 -12.26 -6.41 -11.47
N ALA A 118 -11.97 -5.12 -11.27
CA ALA A 118 -12.57 -4.05 -12.06
C ALA A 118 -11.95 -3.90 -13.46
N MET A 119 -10.64 -4.14 -13.59
CA MET A 119 -9.89 -3.91 -14.82
C MET A 119 -9.65 -5.19 -15.62
N GLU A 120 -9.68 -6.35 -14.96
CA GLU A 120 -9.33 -7.66 -15.54
C GLU A 120 -8.04 -7.58 -16.39
N PRO A 121 -6.91 -7.15 -15.82
CA PRO A 121 -5.68 -6.91 -16.59
C PRO A 121 -5.04 -8.22 -17.03
N ASP A 122 -4.29 -8.18 -18.15
CA ASP A 122 -3.49 -9.31 -18.62
C ASP A 122 -2.15 -9.42 -17.88
N ALA A 123 -1.67 -8.30 -17.33
CA ALA A 123 -0.46 -8.21 -16.54
C ALA A 123 -0.55 -7.14 -15.45
N VAL A 124 0.12 -7.40 -14.32
CA VAL A 124 0.40 -6.44 -13.25
C VAL A 124 1.89 -6.15 -13.25
N VAL A 125 2.26 -4.88 -13.33
CA VAL A 125 3.64 -4.41 -13.23
C VAL A 125 3.77 -3.58 -11.96
N VAL A 126 4.57 -4.07 -11.01
CA VAL A 126 4.97 -3.28 -9.84
C VAL A 126 6.27 -2.56 -10.19
N VAL A 127 6.28 -1.24 -10.02
CA VAL A 127 7.38 -0.36 -10.41
C VAL A 127 7.91 0.34 -9.17
N GLY A 128 9.14 0.00 -8.77
CA GLY A 128 9.80 0.63 -7.64
C GLY A 128 9.28 0.14 -6.30
N ASP A 129 10.16 0.26 -5.30
CA ASP A 129 9.90 0.16 -3.86
C ASP A 129 8.81 -0.85 -3.48
N VAL A 130 9.01 -2.08 -3.94
CA VAL A 130 8.09 -3.19 -3.67
C VAL A 130 7.98 -3.39 -2.16
N PHE A 131 9.12 -3.35 -1.49
CA PHE A 131 9.25 -3.52 -0.05
C PHE A 131 9.69 -2.23 0.63
N ALA A 132 9.20 -1.99 1.84
CA ALA A 132 9.60 -0.82 2.63
C ALA A 132 11.06 -0.89 3.09
N GLU A 133 11.60 -2.09 3.34
CA GLU A 133 12.96 -2.30 3.87
C GLU A 133 13.72 -3.42 3.15
N GLY A 134 13.40 -3.67 1.87
CA GLY A 134 13.96 -4.78 1.09
C GLY A 134 15.49 -4.81 1.06
N TYR A 135 16.13 -3.63 1.00
CA TYR A 135 17.59 -3.50 1.00
C TYR A 135 18.26 -4.06 2.27
N LYS A 136 17.53 -4.15 3.39
CA LYS A 136 18.05 -4.71 4.66
C LYS A 136 18.00 -6.23 4.69
N ALA A 137 17.22 -6.86 3.82
CA ALA A 137 17.02 -8.31 3.82
C ALA A 137 18.35 -9.04 3.56
N SER A 138 18.64 -10.04 4.40
CA SER A 138 19.66 -11.03 4.09
C SER A 138 19.14 -12.02 3.06
N GLN A 139 20.03 -12.85 2.50
CA GLN A 139 19.62 -13.90 1.57
C GLN A 139 18.67 -14.91 2.21
N GLN A 140 18.74 -15.11 3.54
CA GLN A 140 17.82 -15.96 4.28
C GLN A 140 16.43 -15.31 4.42
N ASP A 141 16.39 -13.99 4.65
CA ASP A 141 15.15 -13.24 4.83
C ASP A 141 14.36 -13.11 3.53
N TRP A 142 15.04 -13.21 2.38
CA TRP A 142 14.42 -13.07 1.06
C TRP A 142 13.26 -14.04 0.82
N THR A 143 13.35 -15.26 1.35
CA THR A 143 12.25 -16.25 1.22
C THR A 143 11.00 -15.76 1.92
N ASP A 144 11.16 -15.16 3.10
CA ASP A 144 10.04 -14.66 3.89
C ASP A 144 9.46 -13.37 3.30
N TYR A 145 10.29 -12.54 2.67
CA TYR A 145 9.85 -11.37 1.88
C TYR A 145 9.01 -11.80 0.68
N LEU A 146 9.44 -12.82 -0.07
CA LEU A 146 8.65 -13.36 -1.19
C LEU A 146 7.33 -13.99 -0.71
N GLN A 147 7.35 -14.67 0.44
CA GLN A 147 6.13 -15.19 1.04
C GLN A 147 5.16 -14.06 1.40
N CYS A 148 5.64 -13.03 2.12
CA CYS A 148 4.85 -11.86 2.46
C CYS A 148 4.26 -11.16 1.22
N LEU A 149 5.08 -10.95 0.18
CA LEU A 149 4.62 -10.41 -1.09
C LEU A 149 3.48 -11.24 -1.69
N SER A 150 3.58 -12.58 -1.63
CA SER A 150 2.53 -13.48 -2.14
C SER A 150 1.23 -13.45 -1.31
N GLU A 151 1.31 -13.05 -0.03
CA GLU A 151 0.15 -12.90 0.84
C GLU A 151 -0.55 -11.55 0.62
N VAL A 152 0.21 -10.50 0.30
CA VAL A 152 -0.33 -9.13 0.07
C VAL A 152 -0.78 -8.95 -1.38
N LEU A 153 0.04 -9.38 -2.34
CA LEU A 153 -0.18 -9.20 -3.78
C LEU A 153 -0.67 -10.50 -4.42
N VAL A 154 -1.91 -10.86 -4.11
CA VAL A 154 -2.54 -12.06 -4.67
C VAL A 154 -3.03 -11.80 -6.10
N VAL A 155 -2.24 -12.26 -7.07
CA VAL A 155 -2.56 -12.13 -8.51
C VAL A 155 -3.03 -13.49 -9.05
N PRO A 156 -4.11 -13.55 -9.86
CA PRO A 156 -4.55 -14.78 -10.52
C PRO A 156 -3.45 -15.42 -11.36
N SER A 157 -3.45 -16.76 -11.47
CA SER A 157 -2.39 -17.50 -12.17
C SER A 157 -2.32 -17.26 -13.68
N ASP A 158 -3.41 -16.76 -14.27
CA ASP A 158 -3.53 -16.36 -15.66
C ASP A 158 -3.07 -14.92 -15.94
N VAL A 159 -2.84 -14.13 -14.89
CA VAL A 159 -2.34 -12.74 -14.97
C VAL A 159 -0.84 -12.72 -14.68
N LYS A 160 -0.05 -12.07 -15.54
CA LYS A 160 1.40 -12.01 -15.36
C LYS A 160 1.78 -10.96 -14.31
N LEU A 161 2.54 -11.35 -13.29
CA LEU A 161 3.14 -10.41 -12.34
C LEU A 161 4.59 -10.11 -12.74
N ILE A 162 4.92 -8.83 -12.87
CA ILE A 162 6.25 -8.31 -13.17
C ILE A 162 6.66 -7.37 -12.04
N LEU A 163 7.85 -7.57 -11.47
CA LEU A 163 8.40 -6.74 -10.41
C LEU A 163 9.64 -6.02 -10.94
N LEU A 164 9.65 -4.69 -10.86
CA LEU A 164 10.81 -3.86 -11.15
C LEU A 164 11.31 -3.27 -9.84
N PRO A 165 12.50 -3.66 -9.35
CA PRO A 165 13.00 -3.21 -8.06
C PRO A 165 13.31 -1.70 -8.06
N GLY A 166 12.96 -1.01 -6.98
CA GLY A 166 13.39 0.34 -6.66
C GLY A 166 14.56 0.36 -5.68
N ASP A 167 14.94 1.55 -5.22
CA ASP A 167 16.08 1.70 -4.31
C ASP A 167 15.79 1.18 -2.88
N ASN A 168 14.53 1.12 -2.44
CA ASN A 168 14.21 0.44 -1.18
C ASN A 168 14.28 -1.09 -1.28
N ASP A 169 14.32 -1.65 -2.48
CA ASP A 169 14.45 -3.10 -2.70
C ASP A 169 15.92 -3.55 -2.76
N ILE A 170 16.80 -2.75 -3.38
CA ILE A 170 18.21 -3.11 -3.66
C ILE A 170 19.26 -2.19 -3.02
N GLY A 171 18.82 -1.10 -2.39
CA GLY A 171 19.66 -0.04 -1.81
C GLY A 171 19.78 1.20 -2.69
N GLY A 172 20.13 2.33 -2.08
CA GLY A 172 20.31 3.63 -2.76
C GLY A 172 19.90 4.81 -1.88
N GLU A 173 18.93 4.61 -0.99
CA GLU A 173 18.53 5.58 0.03
C GLU A 173 19.49 5.53 1.24
N GLY A 174 20.45 6.47 1.31
CA GLY A 174 21.28 6.68 2.52
C GLY A 174 22.79 6.41 2.39
N GLY A 175 23.31 6.18 1.18
CA GLY A 175 24.75 5.99 0.95
C GLY A 175 25.26 4.56 1.18
N GLU A 176 24.34 3.62 1.43
CA GLU A 176 24.60 2.20 1.25
C GLU A 176 24.78 1.96 -0.25
N GLY A 177 26.00 1.63 -0.68
CA GLY A 177 26.27 1.34 -2.08
C GLY A 177 25.34 0.22 -2.57
N MET A 178 24.90 0.32 -3.82
CA MET A 178 24.15 -0.72 -4.53
C MET A 178 24.76 -2.08 -4.18
N ARG A 179 24.01 -2.98 -3.53
CA ARG A 179 24.57 -4.29 -3.17
C ARG A 179 24.83 -5.04 -4.47
N ASP A 180 26.09 -5.38 -4.74
CA ASP A 180 26.51 -6.17 -5.89
C ASP A 180 25.96 -7.61 -5.76
N THR A 181 24.68 -7.83 -6.07
CA THR A 181 24.03 -9.14 -6.03
C THR A 181 24.39 -10.03 -7.25
N ILE A 182 25.62 -9.93 -7.78
CA ILE A 182 26.07 -10.71 -8.95
C ILE A 182 27.29 -11.60 -8.68
N ASN A 183 27.86 -11.62 -7.48
CA ASN A 183 28.91 -12.60 -7.14
C ASN A 183 28.75 -13.21 -5.75
N GLN A 184 27.82 -14.17 -5.62
CA GLN A 184 27.90 -15.28 -4.65
C GLN A 184 26.92 -16.39 -5.01
#